data_AF-A0A4R6M965-F1
#
_entry.id   AF-A0A4R6M965-F1
#
_cell.length_a   1.000
_cell.length_b   1.000
_cell.length_c   1.000
_cell.angle_alpha   90.00
_cell.angle_beta   90.00
_cell.angle_gamma   90.00
#
_symmetry.space_group_name_H-M   'P 1'
#
loop_
_entity.id
_entity.type
_entity.pdbx_description
1 polymer ?
#
loop_
_entity_poly.entity_id
_entity_poly.type
_entity_poly.pdbx_seq_one_letter_code
_entity_poly.pdbx_strand_id
1 'polypeptide(L)'
;MPIKYTRGEIVSQTTLTPPTDPRGQIDELLEQAALANAKLQEFMRKLSNNVKNEQGKAIAYKRAPLKTKQRVAEKCGIDLANPANDKSGMKSPFEVKDIARATIVFTTVAQMLAFRDYIYHCEEYSSLKSKQSPAVKDLWAKGIEDEYKDIKFFLKVMIKYKGHDIPHIVELQLNVSQMSRGKAYGHAFYNLSRLAEKEGKNVFLPSDVACTIVVPTKITGKTGNKLRTAITQCRSLAQGDQEIMLATNILSKMLQKNLKMAQDVKKGADDDNSGSANSSSPAAAAAPAPSSPANPYDYVNSAKPLTIKCGPYNAKKAEQQDSGPAQAWAISRLSSFVWSHFTACQAKPGVTGTAANIHAN
;
A
#
# COMPACT_ATOMS: atom_id res chain seq x y z
N MET A 1 38.53 8.88 1.57
CA MET A 1 37.24 8.25 1.90
C MET A 1 36.28 8.47 0.73
N PRO A 2 35.46 7.50 0.31
CA PRO A 2 34.49 7.75 -0.76
C PRO A 2 33.49 8.83 -0.34
N ILE A 3 33.06 9.64 -1.29
CA ILE A 3 32.08 10.70 -1.07
C ILE A 3 30.73 10.04 -0.78
N LYS A 4 30.12 10.40 0.34
CA LYS A 4 28.77 9.96 0.71
C LYS A 4 27.78 11.06 0.37
N TYR A 5 26.68 10.70 -0.29
CA TYR A 5 25.62 11.63 -0.66
C TYR A 5 24.40 11.40 0.24
N THR A 6 23.94 12.45 0.92
CA THR A 6 22.78 12.43 1.82
C THR A 6 22.17 13.84 1.90
N ARG A 7 20.88 13.97 2.20
CA ARG A 7 20.20 15.26 2.40
C ARG A 7 20.11 15.57 3.89
N GLY A 8 21.08 16.33 4.40
CA GLY A 8 21.30 16.54 5.83
C GLY A 8 20.15 17.21 6.57
N GLU A 9 19.37 18.05 5.89
CA GLU A 9 18.24 18.80 6.42
C GLU A 9 17.00 17.94 6.74
N ILE A 10 16.86 16.79 6.08
CA ILE A 10 15.71 15.88 6.24
C ILE A 10 16.16 14.49 6.70
N VAL A 11 15.21 13.64 7.08
CA VAL A 11 15.50 12.21 7.25
C VAL A 11 15.59 11.62 5.84
N SER A 12 16.77 11.22 5.39
CA SER A 12 16.99 10.71 4.04
C SER A 12 17.91 9.50 4.01
N GLN A 13 17.85 8.74 2.91
CA GLN A 13 18.84 7.71 2.62
C GLN A 13 20.22 8.30 2.33
N THR A 14 21.24 7.44 2.37
CA THR A 14 22.62 7.78 2.04
C THR A 14 23.13 6.83 0.96
N THR A 15 23.78 7.37 -0.08
CA THR A 15 24.36 6.58 -1.17
C THR A 15 25.81 6.94 -1.41
N LEU A 16 26.54 6.04 -2.07
CA LEU A 16 27.85 6.30 -2.68
C LEU A 16 27.68 6.76 -4.15
N THR A 17 26.54 6.45 -4.77
CA THR A 17 26.16 6.90 -6.11
C THR A 17 25.70 8.37 -6.06
N PRO A 18 26.21 9.24 -6.97
CA PRO A 18 25.89 10.67 -6.96
C PRO A 18 24.42 10.96 -7.31
N PRO A 19 23.88 12.12 -6.89
CA PRO A 19 22.49 12.53 -7.20
C PRO A 19 22.18 12.67 -8.69
N THR A 20 23.20 12.81 -9.53
CA THR A 20 23.08 12.87 -11.00
C THR A 20 22.73 11.53 -11.63
N ASP A 21 22.84 10.41 -10.89
CA ASP A 21 22.44 9.07 -11.34
C ASP A 21 21.35 8.47 -10.42
N PRO A 22 20.09 8.90 -10.56
CA PRO A 22 19.01 8.42 -9.70
C PRO A 22 18.65 6.94 -9.93
N ARG A 23 18.99 6.36 -11.10
CA ARG A 23 18.75 4.94 -11.40
C ARG A 23 19.79 4.07 -10.67
N GLY A 24 21.07 4.44 -10.74
CA GLY A 24 22.12 3.79 -9.94
C GLY A 24 21.88 3.92 -8.44
N GLN A 25 21.37 5.07 -7.98
CA GLN A 25 20.95 5.23 -6.58
C GLN A 25 19.86 4.24 -6.18
N ILE A 26 18.87 3.99 -7.03
CA ILE A 26 17.82 3.00 -6.73
C ILE A 26 18.42 1.60 -6.58
N ASP A 27 19.32 1.20 -7.48
CA ASP A 27 19.96 -0.12 -7.43
C ASP A 27 20.81 -0.28 -6.16
N GLU A 28 21.63 0.73 -5.85
CA GLU A 28 22.41 0.76 -4.62
C GLU A 28 21.53 0.67 -3.37
N LEU A 29 20.44 1.44 -3.32
CA LEU A 29 19.54 1.47 -2.18
C LEU A 29 18.80 0.13 -1.98
N LEU A 30 18.55 -0.64 -3.03
CA LEU A 30 17.97 -1.98 -2.91
C LEU A 30 18.97 -2.97 -2.29
N GLU A 31 20.24 -2.91 -2.69
CA GLU A 31 21.31 -3.72 -2.09
C GLU A 31 21.52 -3.36 -0.61
N GLN A 32 21.61 -2.05 -0.31
CA GLN A 32 21.69 -1.57 1.06
C GLN A 32 20.49 -2.00 1.90
N ALA A 33 19.28 -1.93 1.34
CA ALA A 33 18.05 -2.31 2.04
C ALA A 33 18.01 -3.80 2.41
N ALA A 34 18.64 -4.68 1.61
CA ALA A 34 18.77 -6.10 1.98
C ALA A 34 19.57 -6.28 3.27
N LEU A 35 20.66 -5.52 3.44
CA LEU A 35 21.47 -5.49 4.66
C LEU A 35 20.72 -4.84 5.83
N ALA A 36 20.07 -3.71 5.58
CA ALA A 36 19.31 -2.97 6.58
C ALA A 36 18.11 -3.77 7.11
N ASN A 37 17.51 -4.62 6.27
CA ASN A 37 16.41 -5.49 6.66
C ASN A 37 16.81 -6.52 7.73
N ALA A 38 18.06 -7.00 7.73
CA ALA A 38 18.55 -7.88 8.80
C ALA A 38 18.66 -7.11 10.14
N LYS A 39 19.12 -5.86 10.12
CA LYS A 39 19.19 -4.99 11.30
C LYS A 39 17.80 -4.63 11.84
N LEU A 40 16.85 -4.33 10.96
CA LEU A 40 15.45 -4.13 11.35
C LEU A 40 14.86 -5.37 12.03
N GLN A 41 15.19 -6.57 11.55
CA GLN A 41 14.74 -7.81 12.19
C GLN A 41 15.33 -8.00 13.58
N GLU A 42 16.61 -7.70 13.75
CA GLU A 42 17.27 -7.74 15.06
C GLU A 42 16.59 -6.77 16.04
N PHE A 43 16.32 -5.54 15.61
CA PHE A 43 15.62 -4.53 16.39
C PHE A 43 14.21 -5.01 16.79
N MET A 44 13.42 -5.54 15.85
CA MET A 44 12.08 -6.06 16.16
C MET A 44 12.10 -7.25 17.12
N ARG A 45 13.11 -8.12 17.02
CA ARG A 45 13.30 -9.24 17.96
C ARG A 45 13.60 -8.73 19.37
N LYS A 46 14.48 -7.72 19.52
CA LYS A 46 14.77 -7.08 20.81
C LYS A 46 13.50 -6.45 21.41
N LEU A 47 12.75 -5.70 20.60
CA LEU A 47 11.46 -5.13 21.02
C LEU A 47 10.47 -6.20 21.51
N SER A 48 10.30 -7.29 20.76
CA SER A 48 9.35 -8.38 21.11
C SER A 48 9.81 -9.21 22.32
N ASN A 49 11.10 -9.13 22.67
CA ASN A 49 11.65 -9.74 23.88
C ASN A 49 11.39 -8.87 25.10
N ASN A 50 11.57 -7.55 24.97
CA ASN A 50 11.44 -6.60 26.08
C ASN A 50 9.99 -6.24 26.38
N VAL A 51 9.09 -6.35 25.42
CA VAL A 51 7.68 -5.99 25.61
C VAL A 51 6.77 -7.12 25.15
N LYS A 52 5.96 -7.63 26.08
CA LYS A 52 5.03 -8.75 25.89
C LYS A 52 3.59 -8.25 25.74
N ASN A 53 2.72 -9.10 25.18
CA ASN A 53 1.29 -8.82 25.16
C ASN A 53 0.66 -9.04 26.55
N GLU A 54 -0.64 -8.74 26.68
CA GLU A 54 -1.43 -8.91 27.92
C GLU A 54 -1.43 -10.33 28.50
N GLN A 55 -1.05 -11.34 27.71
CA GLN A 55 -0.92 -12.74 28.14
C GLN A 55 0.53 -13.13 28.47
N GLY A 56 1.46 -12.16 28.54
CA GLY A 56 2.89 -12.41 28.74
C GLY A 56 3.60 -13.03 27.53
N LYS A 57 2.93 -13.13 26.36
CA LYS A 57 3.48 -13.77 25.16
C LYS A 57 4.19 -12.76 24.26
N ALA A 58 5.11 -13.26 23.44
CA ALA A 58 5.76 -12.46 22.41
C ALA A 58 4.74 -11.91 21.41
N ILE A 59 4.96 -10.67 20.96
CA ILE A 59 4.07 -10.00 20.02
C ILE A 59 4.37 -10.44 18.59
N ALA A 60 3.33 -10.76 17.83
CA ALA A 60 3.45 -11.12 16.44
C ALA A 60 3.75 -9.90 15.56
N TYR A 61 4.70 -10.05 14.64
CA TYR A 61 5.02 -9.04 13.64
C TYR A 61 4.98 -9.64 12.24
N LYS A 62 4.54 -8.83 11.27
CA LYS A 62 4.50 -9.19 9.86
C LYS A 62 5.62 -8.47 9.13
N ARG A 63 6.49 -9.25 8.51
CA ARG A 63 7.51 -8.72 7.60
C ARG A 63 6.86 -8.40 6.26
N ALA A 64 7.16 -7.24 5.72
CA ALA A 64 6.88 -6.97 4.32
C ALA A 64 8.07 -7.42 3.48
N PRO A 65 7.85 -7.91 2.24
CA PRO A 65 8.94 -8.04 1.31
C PRO A 65 9.58 -6.67 1.07
N LEU A 66 10.87 -6.68 0.73
CA LEU A 66 11.57 -5.50 0.26
C LEU A 66 10.80 -4.88 -0.90
N LYS A 67 10.83 -3.56 -0.97
CA LYS A 67 10.24 -2.88 -2.11
C LYS A 67 10.99 -3.26 -3.39
N THR A 68 10.25 -3.54 -4.45
CA THR A 68 10.86 -3.85 -5.74
C THR A 68 11.41 -2.59 -6.41
N LYS A 69 12.40 -2.75 -7.28
CA LYS A 69 12.98 -1.67 -8.11
C LYS A 69 11.90 -0.84 -8.79
N GLN A 70 10.95 -1.50 -9.45
CA GLN A 70 9.80 -0.86 -10.09
C GLN A 70 9.00 0.04 -9.13
N ARG A 71 8.73 -0.43 -7.90
CA ARG A 71 7.95 0.34 -6.92
C ARG A 71 8.72 1.50 -6.29
N VAL A 72 10.05 1.43 -6.23
CA VAL A 72 10.90 2.55 -5.85
C VAL A 72 10.93 3.58 -6.99
N ALA A 73 11.18 3.13 -8.22
CA ALA A 73 11.19 3.99 -9.41
C ALA A 73 9.85 4.74 -9.60
N GLU A 74 8.71 4.06 -9.46
CA GLU A 74 7.38 4.68 -9.49
C GLU A 74 7.21 5.79 -8.43
N LYS A 75 7.78 5.63 -7.24
CA LYS A 75 7.74 6.68 -6.20
C LYS A 75 8.58 7.90 -6.56
N CYS A 76 9.64 7.68 -7.34
CA CYS A 76 10.54 8.72 -7.82
C CYS A 76 10.12 9.31 -9.17
N GLY A 77 9.01 8.83 -9.76
CA GLY A 77 8.61 9.25 -11.11
C GLY A 77 9.53 8.73 -12.21
N ILE A 78 10.32 7.70 -11.96
CA ILE A 78 11.32 7.17 -12.90
C ILE A 78 10.72 6.02 -13.70
N ASP A 79 10.77 6.14 -15.02
CA ASP A 79 10.49 5.05 -15.95
C ASP A 79 11.80 4.28 -16.23
N LEU A 80 11.86 3.04 -15.76
CA LEU A 80 13.06 2.20 -15.90
C LEU A 80 13.33 1.78 -17.34
N ALA A 81 12.33 1.82 -18.22
CA ALA A 81 12.46 1.44 -19.62
C ALA A 81 12.74 2.64 -20.53
N ASN A 82 12.17 3.82 -20.22
CA ASN A 82 12.33 5.01 -21.06
C ASN A 82 12.53 6.29 -20.23
N PRO A 83 13.77 6.83 -20.14
CA PRO A 83 14.05 8.07 -19.42
C PRO A 83 13.29 9.30 -19.89
N ALA A 84 12.82 9.34 -21.15
CA ALA A 84 12.03 10.47 -21.64
C ALA A 84 10.66 10.61 -20.95
N ASN A 85 10.19 9.54 -20.28
CA ASN A 85 8.92 9.52 -19.56
C ASN A 85 9.05 9.86 -18.07
N ASP A 86 10.26 10.22 -17.60
CA ASP A 86 10.49 10.55 -16.20
C ASP A 86 9.66 11.79 -15.80
N LYS A 87 8.99 11.70 -14.64
CA LYS A 87 8.13 12.76 -14.11
C LYS A 87 8.89 13.65 -13.13
N SER A 88 8.86 14.95 -13.37
CA SER A 88 9.41 15.96 -12.45
C SER A 88 8.49 16.20 -11.24
N GLY A 89 9.03 16.82 -10.18
CA GLY A 89 8.29 17.13 -8.95
C GLY A 89 7.97 15.93 -8.05
N MET A 90 8.48 14.74 -8.40
CA MET A 90 8.37 13.52 -7.62
C MET A 90 9.50 13.43 -6.58
N LYS A 91 9.44 12.41 -5.71
CA LYS A 91 10.46 12.20 -4.67
C LYS A 91 11.81 11.87 -5.28
N SER A 92 12.89 12.34 -4.70
CA SER A 92 14.21 11.79 -4.99
C SER A 92 14.38 10.38 -4.38
N PRO A 93 15.31 9.54 -4.88
CA PRO A 93 15.64 8.25 -4.24
C PRO A 93 15.99 8.41 -2.75
N PHE A 94 16.64 9.50 -2.37
CA PHE A 94 16.95 9.85 -0.98
C PHE A 94 15.72 9.94 -0.07
N GLU A 95 14.56 10.29 -0.61
CA GLU A 95 13.32 10.47 0.15
C GLU A 95 12.48 9.18 0.26
N VAL A 96 12.93 8.08 -0.33
CA VAL A 96 12.27 6.76 -0.25
C VAL A 96 12.75 5.99 0.98
N LYS A 97 12.06 6.22 2.10
CA LYS A 97 12.43 5.71 3.44
C LYS A 97 11.88 4.31 3.78
N ASP A 98 11.11 3.70 2.86
CA ASP A 98 10.33 2.47 3.10
C ASP A 98 10.69 1.34 2.11
N ILE A 99 11.98 1.25 1.75
CA ILE A 99 12.50 0.15 0.91
C ILE A 99 12.59 -1.13 1.74
N ALA A 100 13.29 -1.06 2.88
CA ALA A 100 13.20 -2.03 3.97
C ALA A 100 12.15 -1.55 4.98
N ARG A 101 11.14 -2.40 5.24
CA ARG A 101 10.02 -2.03 6.10
C ARG A 101 9.41 -3.24 6.81
N ALA A 102 8.85 -3.00 7.98
CA ALA A 102 8.11 -4.02 8.72
C ALA A 102 6.85 -3.44 9.38
N THR A 103 5.93 -4.32 9.75
CA THR A 103 4.70 -3.94 10.46
C THR A 103 4.51 -4.84 11.66
N ILE A 104 4.41 -4.24 12.85
CA ILE A 104 3.98 -4.95 14.06
C ILE A 104 2.47 -4.74 14.20
N VAL A 105 1.73 -5.84 14.41
CA VAL A 105 0.28 -5.79 14.55
C VAL A 105 -0.09 -6.21 15.97
N PHE A 106 -0.53 -5.24 16.76
CA PHE A 106 -0.91 -5.42 18.15
C PHE A 106 -2.36 -5.88 18.27
N THR A 107 -2.66 -6.57 19.37
CA THR A 107 -4.04 -6.93 19.70
C THR A 107 -4.81 -5.70 20.17
N THR A 108 -4.16 -4.84 20.97
CA THR A 108 -4.80 -3.68 21.60
C THR A 108 -4.06 -2.38 21.30
N VAL A 109 -4.80 -1.26 21.39
CA VAL A 109 -4.26 0.09 21.19
C VAL A 109 -3.23 0.43 22.28
N ALA A 110 -3.51 0.08 23.54
CA ALA A 110 -2.60 0.34 24.66
C ALA A 110 -1.21 -0.30 24.45
N GLN A 111 -1.14 -1.54 23.96
CA GLN A 111 0.13 -2.20 23.63
C GLN A 111 0.90 -1.45 22.53
N MET A 112 0.20 -1.05 21.46
CA MET A 112 0.81 -0.30 20.37
C MET A 112 1.40 1.04 20.87
N LEU A 113 0.67 1.75 21.73
CA LEU A 113 1.13 3.03 22.30
C LEU A 113 2.32 2.85 23.24
N ALA A 114 2.33 1.80 24.06
CA ALA A 114 3.49 1.54 24.91
C ALA A 114 4.75 1.17 24.11
N PHE A 115 4.60 0.45 22.98
CA PHE A 115 5.71 0.23 22.04
C PHE A 115 6.19 1.51 21.38
N ARG A 116 5.26 2.38 20.97
CA ARG A 116 5.59 3.71 20.46
C ARG A 116 6.46 4.46 21.48
N ASP A 117 6.06 4.44 22.75
CA ASP A 117 6.75 5.16 23.81
C ASP A 117 8.15 4.59 24.08
N TYR A 118 8.31 3.26 24.03
CA TYR A 118 9.63 2.63 24.08
C TYR A 118 10.53 3.05 22.91
N ILE A 119 10.01 3.07 21.67
CA ILE A 119 10.80 3.41 20.48
C ILE A 119 11.30 4.87 20.54
N TYR A 120 10.56 5.79 21.16
CA TYR A 120 11.02 7.17 21.35
C TYR A 120 12.34 7.28 22.13
N HIS A 121 12.69 6.27 22.92
CA HIS A 121 13.92 6.23 23.73
C HIS A 121 15.05 5.43 23.06
N CYS A 122 14.81 4.78 21.93
CA CYS A 122 15.82 4.01 21.21
C CYS A 122 16.80 4.93 20.43
N GLU A 123 18.05 4.48 20.28
CA GLU A 123 19.10 5.21 19.58
C GLU A 123 18.77 5.37 18.08
N GLU A 124 18.20 4.32 17.49
CA GLU A 124 17.82 4.28 16.07
C GLU A 124 16.80 5.38 15.71
N TYR A 125 15.95 5.78 16.67
CA TYR A 125 15.03 6.91 16.52
C TYR A 125 15.67 8.23 16.95
N SER A 126 16.29 8.26 18.13
CA SER A 126 16.80 9.49 18.75
C SER A 126 17.80 10.23 17.88
N SER A 127 18.55 9.51 17.04
CA SER A 127 19.50 10.09 16.09
C SER A 127 18.86 10.83 14.91
N LEU A 128 17.54 10.77 14.72
CA LEU A 128 16.79 11.39 13.62
C LEU A 128 15.80 12.47 14.08
N LYS A 129 15.52 12.60 15.39
CA LYS A 129 14.40 13.38 15.92
C LYS A 129 14.45 14.89 15.67
N SER A 130 15.63 15.45 15.39
CA SER A 130 15.86 16.90 15.20
C SER A 130 15.85 17.36 13.73
N LYS A 131 15.54 16.48 12.78
CA LYS A 131 15.50 16.82 11.34
C LYS A 131 14.22 17.57 10.98
N GLN A 132 14.25 18.37 9.90
CA GLN A 132 13.09 19.17 9.46
C GLN A 132 11.88 18.29 9.09
N SER A 133 12.13 17.14 8.44
CA SER A 133 11.08 16.15 8.19
C SER A 133 10.93 15.22 9.39
N PRO A 134 9.71 14.89 9.85
CA PRO A 134 9.53 14.14 11.06
C PRO A 134 10.01 12.68 10.91
N ALA A 135 10.73 12.19 11.92
CA ALA A 135 11.16 10.80 12.05
C ALA A 135 10.01 9.87 12.49
N VAL A 136 8.87 10.43 12.90
CA VAL A 136 7.65 9.68 13.23
C VAL A 136 6.43 10.31 12.58
N LYS A 137 5.51 9.49 12.10
CA LYS A 137 4.15 9.89 11.72
C LYS A 137 3.18 9.14 12.60
N ASP A 138 2.80 9.76 13.71
CA ASP A 138 1.80 9.22 14.63
C ASP A 138 0.42 9.79 14.25
N LEU A 139 -0.42 8.98 13.60
CA LEU A 139 -1.80 9.37 13.28
C LEU A 139 -2.76 9.13 14.45
N TRP A 140 -2.35 8.36 15.46
CA TRP A 140 -3.16 8.09 16.65
C TRP A 140 -3.16 9.28 17.62
N ALA A 141 -2.07 10.06 17.64
CA ALA A 141 -1.98 11.29 18.42
C ALA A 141 -2.78 12.49 17.84
N LYS A 142 -3.40 12.34 16.66
CA LYS A 142 -4.01 13.47 15.92
C LYS A 142 -5.51 13.68 16.14
N GLY A 143 -6.17 12.84 16.94
CA GLY A 143 -7.62 12.96 17.19
C GLY A 143 -8.50 12.76 15.95
N ILE A 144 -8.01 12.08 14.91
CA ILE A 144 -8.75 11.85 13.67
C ILE A 144 -9.75 10.71 13.87
N GLU A 145 -10.97 10.81 13.35
CA GLU A 145 -12.05 9.83 13.57
C GLU A 145 -12.46 9.00 12.34
N ASP A 146 -12.14 9.44 11.12
CA ASP A 146 -12.65 8.87 9.87
C ASP A 146 -11.55 8.43 8.88
N GLU A 147 -10.32 8.26 9.37
CA GLU A 147 -9.18 7.85 8.55
C GLU A 147 -8.50 6.58 9.06
N TYR A 148 -7.74 5.95 8.16
CA TYR A 148 -6.79 4.91 8.53
C TYR A 148 -5.69 5.46 9.43
N LYS A 149 -5.56 4.90 10.64
CA LYS A 149 -4.54 5.28 11.61
C LYS A 149 -3.44 4.21 11.71
N ASP A 150 -2.19 4.65 11.58
CA ASP A 150 -1.00 3.91 11.96
C ASP A 150 0.03 4.84 12.58
N ILE A 151 1.07 4.25 13.17
CA ILE A 151 2.25 4.98 13.60
C ILE A 151 3.41 4.51 12.72
N LYS A 152 4.05 5.43 12.00
CA LYS A 152 5.22 5.10 11.17
C LYS A 152 6.46 5.72 11.77
N PHE A 153 7.38 4.90 12.25
CA PHE A 153 8.72 5.31 12.62
C PHE A 153 9.67 5.15 11.43
N PHE A 154 10.52 6.16 11.24
CA PHE A 154 11.73 6.07 10.45
C PHE A 154 12.90 5.92 11.40
N LEU A 155 13.67 4.85 11.21
CA LEU A 155 14.76 4.47 12.10
C LEU A 155 16.07 4.47 11.29
N LYS A 156 17.15 4.93 11.91
CA LYS A 156 18.50 4.86 11.34
C LYS A 156 19.17 3.57 11.81
N VAL A 157 19.53 2.70 10.86
CA VAL A 157 20.36 1.53 11.14
C VAL A 157 21.70 1.67 10.41
N MET A 158 22.79 1.29 11.08
CA MET A 158 24.11 1.26 10.45
C MET A 158 24.31 -0.07 9.74
N ILE A 159 24.73 0.00 8.47
CA ILE A 159 25.06 -1.17 7.64
C ILE A 159 26.50 -1.08 7.14
N LYS A 160 27.14 -2.24 6.94
CA LYS A 160 28.40 -2.36 6.22
C LYS A 160 28.11 -2.62 4.75
N TYR A 161 28.25 -1.61 3.90
CA TYR A 161 28.03 -1.71 2.46
C TYR A 161 29.33 -1.39 1.71
N LYS A 162 29.81 -2.34 0.89
CA LYS A 162 31.08 -2.23 0.14
C LYS A 162 32.26 -1.76 1.00
N GLY A 163 32.37 -2.30 2.22
CA GLY A 163 33.44 -1.95 3.17
C GLY A 163 33.23 -0.66 3.96
N HIS A 164 32.12 0.05 3.77
CA HIS A 164 31.85 1.33 4.42
C HIS A 164 30.66 1.26 5.39
N ASP A 165 30.74 1.99 6.49
CA ASP A 165 29.60 2.23 7.38
C ASP A 165 28.66 3.27 6.75
N ILE A 166 27.46 2.82 6.38
CA ILE A 166 26.43 3.66 5.77
C ILE A 166 25.21 3.67 6.69
N PRO A 167 24.69 4.86 7.08
CA PRO A 167 23.39 4.96 7.72
C PRO A 167 22.30 4.71 6.68
N HIS A 168 21.43 3.73 6.94
CA HIS A 168 20.27 3.43 6.11
C HIS A 168 18.99 3.66 6.90
N ILE A 169 17.97 4.24 6.25
CA ILE A 169 16.67 4.50 6.87
C ILE A 169 15.73 3.35 6.58
N VAL A 170 15.13 2.81 7.64
CA VAL A 170 14.09 1.78 7.57
C VAL A 170 12.76 2.29 8.12
N GLU A 171 11.65 1.73 7.63
CA GLU A 171 10.31 2.08 8.12
C GLU A 171 9.76 0.97 9.02
N LEU A 172 9.40 1.32 10.26
CA LEU A 172 8.67 0.46 11.17
C LEU A 172 7.24 1.00 11.36
N GLN A 173 6.25 0.22 10.94
CA GLN A 173 4.84 0.56 11.14
C GLN A 173 4.30 -0.16 12.37
N LEU A 174 3.65 0.57 13.27
CA LEU A 174 2.85 0.03 14.36
C LEU A 174 1.38 0.14 13.98
N ASN A 175 0.65 -0.96 14.15
CA ASN A 175 -0.76 -1.03 13.80
C ASN A 175 -1.51 -1.95 14.77
N VAL A 176 -2.82 -1.80 14.88
CA VAL A 176 -3.67 -2.73 15.63
C VAL A 176 -4.42 -3.65 14.68
N SER A 177 -4.75 -4.85 15.13
CA SER A 177 -5.43 -5.88 14.33
C SER A 177 -6.68 -5.37 13.61
N GLN A 178 -7.48 -4.55 14.29
CA GLN A 178 -8.68 -3.91 13.75
C GLN A 178 -8.36 -3.00 12.56
N MET A 179 -7.41 -2.09 12.73
CA MET A 179 -7.03 -1.15 11.68
C MET A 179 -6.30 -1.84 10.51
N SER A 180 -5.55 -2.90 10.80
CA SER A 180 -4.94 -3.74 9.77
C SER A 180 -5.99 -4.47 8.90
N ARG A 181 -7.11 -4.91 9.50
CA ARG A 181 -8.27 -5.44 8.76
C ARG A 181 -8.96 -4.37 7.93
N GLY A 182 -9.26 -3.22 8.54
CA GLY A 182 -9.81 -2.07 7.81
C GLY A 182 -8.95 -1.68 6.61
N LYS A 183 -7.62 -1.67 6.79
CA LYS A 183 -6.64 -1.43 5.73
C LYS A 183 -6.80 -2.37 4.55
N ALA A 184 -7.01 -3.66 4.80
CA ALA A 184 -7.14 -4.67 3.75
C ALA A 184 -8.35 -4.37 2.83
N TYR A 185 -9.43 -3.81 3.38
CA TYR A 185 -10.66 -3.52 2.64
C TYR A 185 -10.64 -2.10 2.08
N GLY A 186 -10.36 -1.10 2.92
CA GLY A 186 -10.38 0.32 2.55
C GLY A 186 -9.30 0.70 1.55
N HIS A 187 -8.15 0.01 1.54
CA HIS A 187 -7.13 0.25 0.51
C HIS A 187 -7.62 -0.08 -0.91
N ALA A 188 -8.63 -0.94 -1.10
CA ALA A 188 -9.17 -1.19 -2.43
C ALA A 188 -9.79 0.08 -3.02
N PHE A 189 -10.59 0.79 -2.21
CA PHE A 189 -11.23 2.04 -2.60
C PHE A 189 -10.22 3.21 -2.66
N TYR A 190 -9.35 3.34 -1.66
CA TYR A 190 -8.28 4.35 -1.64
C TYR A 190 -7.36 4.27 -2.87
N ASN A 191 -7.05 3.05 -3.34
CA ASN A 191 -6.20 2.88 -4.51
C ASN A 191 -6.88 3.32 -5.81
N LEU A 192 -8.21 3.37 -5.86
CA LEU A 192 -8.96 3.94 -6.98
C LEU A 192 -9.05 5.45 -6.83
N SER A 193 -9.38 5.97 -5.65
CA SER A 193 -9.55 7.40 -5.43
C SER A 193 -8.27 8.21 -5.67
N ARG A 194 -7.09 7.64 -5.38
CA ARG A 194 -5.79 8.28 -5.65
C ARG A 194 -5.35 8.30 -7.11
N LEU A 195 -6.09 7.61 -7.99
CA LEU A 195 -5.87 7.62 -9.44
C LEU A 195 -6.75 8.67 -10.14
N ALA A 196 -7.48 9.49 -9.37
CA ALA A 196 -8.22 10.60 -9.93
C ALA A 196 -7.24 11.64 -10.48
N GLU A 197 -7.45 12.02 -11.74
CA GLU A 197 -6.71 13.08 -12.41
C GLU A 197 -7.63 14.26 -12.70
N LYS A 198 -7.12 15.48 -12.45
CA LYS A 198 -7.71 16.75 -12.86
C LYS A 198 -6.62 17.61 -13.48
N GLU A 199 -6.84 18.08 -14.70
CA GLU A 199 -5.88 18.93 -15.43
C GLU A 199 -4.45 18.32 -15.49
N GLY A 200 -4.36 17.00 -15.71
CA GLY A 200 -3.09 16.27 -15.77
C GLY A 200 -2.38 16.07 -14.42
N LYS A 201 -3.00 16.47 -13.30
CA LYS A 201 -2.46 16.29 -11.94
C LYS A 201 -3.27 15.25 -11.17
N ASN A 202 -2.58 14.40 -10.43
CA ASN A 202 -3.22 13.47 -9.50
C ASN A 202 -3.85 14.24 -8.34
N VAL A 203 -5.13 14.00 -8.09
CA VAL A 203 -5.91 14.52 -6.97
C VAL A 203 -6.50 13.38 -6.16
N PHE A 204 -6.87 13.63 -4.91
CA PHE A 204 -7.69 12.69 -4.15
C PHE A 204 -9.15 13.02 -4.42
N LEU A 205 -9.94 12.03 -4.82
CA LEU A 205 -11.37 12.19 -5.14
C LEU A 205 -12.14 12.90 -4.01
N PRO A 206 -12.59 14.17 -4.18
CA PRO A 206 -13.71 14.68 -3.41
C PRO A 206 -14.99 14.24 -4.16
N SER A 207 -16.08 14.05 -3.45
CA SER A 207 -17.34 13.52 -3.97
C SER A 207 -17.94 14.26 -5.18
N ASP A 208 -17.47 15.46 -5.54
CA ASP A 208 -18.25 16.39 -6.37
C ASP A 208 -17.43 17.13 -7.46
N VAL A 209 -16.20 16.70 -7.75
CA VAL A 209 -15.33 17.39 -8.71
C VAL A 209 -15.28 16.64 -10.05
N ALA A 210 -15.37 17.39 -11.15
CA ALA A 210 -15.08 16.86 -12.48
C ALA A 210 -13.62 16.37 -12.55
N CYS A 211 -13.46 15.05 -12.49
CA CYS A 211 -12.19 14.33 -12.59
C CYS A 211 -12.35 13.07 -13.42
N THR A 212 -11.24 12.39 -13.70
CA THR A 212 -11.26 11.05 -14.29
C THR A 212 -10.38 10.12 -13.48
N ILE A 213 -10.92 8.98 -13.05
CA ILE A 213 -10.11 7.89 -12.49
C ILE A 213 -9.72 6.97 -13.64
N VAL A 214 -8.42 6.77 -13.83
CA VAL A 214 -7.88 5.85 -14.85
C VAL A 214 -7.16 4.69 -14.18
N VAL A 215 -7.71 3.49 -14.30
CA VAL A 215 -7.05 2.26 -13.87
C VAL A 215 -6.29 1.68 -15.07
N PRO A 216 -4.95 1.58 -15.00
CA PRO A 216 -4.13 1.10 -16.11
C PRO A 216 -4.51 -0.30 -16.62
N THR A 217 -4.18 -0.56 -17.88
CA THR A 217 -4.30 -1.88 -18.52
C THR A 217 -3.35 -2.90 -17.88
N LYS A 218 -3.59 -4.19 -18.12
CA LYS A 218 -2.67 -5.29 -17.73
C LYS A 218 -2.36 -5.41 -16.22
N ILE A 219 -3.21 -4.87 -15.34
CA ILE A 219 -3.13 -5.16 -13.91
C ILE A 219 -3.86 -6.49 -13.63
N THR A 220 -3.15 -7.60 -13.73
CA THR A 220 -3.72 -8.94 -13.47
C THR A 220 -4.05 -9.11 -11.99
N GLY A 221 -5.31 -9.46 -11.67
CA GLY A 221 -5.81 -9.90 -10.36
C GLY A 221 -5.82 -8.86 -9.23
N LYS A 222 -4.86 -7.93 -9.18
CA LYS A 222 -4.57 -7.12 -7.99
C LYS A 222 -5.63 -6.10 -7.65
N THR A 223 -6.24 -5.43 -8.62
CA THR A 223 -7.26 -4.39 -8.35
C THR A 223 -8.65 -5.01 -8.29
N GLY A 224 -9.02 -5.82 -9.28
CA GLY A 224 -10.35 -6.47 -9.35
C GLY A 224 -10.63 -7.40 -8.17
N ASN A 225 -9.71 -8.30 -7.81
CA ASN A 225 -9.95 -9.23 -6.70
C ASN A 225 -10.02 -8.51 -5.34
N LYS A 226 -9.19 -7.48 -5.15
CA LYS A 226 -9.22 -6.64 -3.94
C LYS A 226 -10.53 -5.88 -3.83
N LEU A 227 -11.01 -5.32 -4.94
CA LEU A 227 -12.27 -4.60 -4.96
C LEU A 227 -13.45 -5.54 -4.71
N ARG A 228 -13.50 -6.71 -5.35
CA ARG A 228 -14.49 -7.76 -5.06
C ARG A 228 -14.52 -8.11 -3.58
N THR A 229 -13.35 -8.41 -3.00
CA THR A 229 -13.23 -8.75 -1.58
C THR A 229 -13.72 -7.62 -0.69
N ALA A 230 -13.30 -6.38 -0.95
CA ALA A 230 -13.72 -5.21 -0.18
C ALA A 230 -15.23 -4.96 -0.25
N ILE A 231 -15.84 -5.11 -1.44
CA ILE A 231 -17.29 -4.99 -1.63
C ILE A 231 -18.05 -6.05 -0.82
N THR A 232 -17.65 -7.32 -0.90
CA THR A 232 -18.27 -8.40 -0.12
C THR A 232 -18.20 -8.12 1.38
N GLN A 233 -17.06 -7.62 1.86
CA GLN A 233 -16.90 -7.27 3.27
C GLN A 233 -17.75 -6.07 3.67
N CYS A 234 -17.83 -5.02 2.85
CA CYS A 234 -18.74 -3.90 3.11
C CYS A 234 -20.20 -4.38 3.22
N ARG A 235 -20.64 -5.26 2.32
CA ARG A 235 -21.98 -5.85 2.37
C ARG A 235 -22.24 -6.61 3.67
N SER A 236 -21.26 -7.39 4.14
CA SER A 236 -21.37 -8.11 5.41
C SER A 236 -21.40 -7.16 6.62
N LEU A 237 -20.64 -6.07 6.59
CA LEU A 237 -20.56 -5.10 7.69
C LEU A 237 -21.75 -4.12 7.73
N ALA A 238 -22.46 -3.95 6.60
CA ALA A 238 -23.54 -2.99 6.45
C ALA A 238 -24.75 -3.26 7.37
N GLN A 239 -24.95 -4.51 7.82
CA GLN A 239 -26.07 -4.91 8.70
C GLN A 239 -27.45 -4.41 8.21
N GLY A 240 -27.65 -4.30 6.90
CA GLY A 240 -28.91 -3.84 6.30
C GLY A 240 -28.99 -2.35 5.97
N ASP A 241 -27.90 -1.58 6.14
CA ASP A 241 -27.80 -0.19 5.67
C ASP A 241 -28.04 -0.11 4.15
N GLN A 242 -29.16 0.49 3.76
CA GLN A 242 -29.63 0.53 2.38
C GLN A 242 -28.69 1.33 1.46
N GLU A 243 -28.05 2.38 1.98
CA GLU A 243 -27.15 3.22 1.20
C GLU A 243 -25.84 2.48 0.92
N ILE A 244 -25.31 1.76 1.91
CA ILE A 244 -24.13 0.90 1.73
C ILE A 244 -24.45 -0.25 0.78
N MET A 245 -25.63 -0.87 0.91
CA MET A 245 -26.07 -1.92 -0.01
C MET A 245 -26.14 -1.41 -1.46
N LEU A 246 -26.73 -0.25 -1.69
CA LEU A 246 -26.76 0.41 -2.98
C LEU A 246 -25.35 0.66 -3.55
N ALA A 247 -24.44 1.22 -2.74
CA ALA A 247 -23.06 1.46 -3.16
C ALA A 247 -22.32 0.15 -3.51
N THR A 248 -22.50 -0.92 -2.73
CA THR A 248 -21.92 -2.23 -3.04
C THR A 248 -22.46 -2.81 -4.36
N ASN A 249 -23.74 -2.57 -4.65
CA ASN A 249 -24.38 -3.04 -5.88
C ASN A 249 -23.86 -2.29 -7.11
N ILE A 250 -23.70 -0.97 -7.02
CA ILE A 250 -23.12 -0.15 -8.10
C ILE A 250 -21.70 -0.63 -8.45
N LEU A 251 -20.82 -0.81 -7.46
CA LEU A 251 -19.46 -1.26 -7.75
C LEU A 251 -19.38 -2.73 -8.19
N SER A 252 -20.31 -3.58 -7.72
CA SER A 252 -20.40 -4.96 -8.21
C SER A 252 -20.75 -5.00 -9.70
N LYS A 253 -21.73 -4.20 -10.14
CA LYS A 253 -22.10 -4.06 -11.56
C LYS A 253 -20.93 -3.53 -12.39
N MET A 254 -20.26 -2.49 -11.90
CA MET A 254 -19.05 -1.94 -12.54
C MET A 254 -17.97 -3.00 -12.72
N LEU A 255 -17.68 -3.82 -11.71
CA LEU A 255 -16.69 -4.88 -11.80
C LEU A 255 -17.07 -5.94 -12.83
N GLN A 256 -18.32 -6.39 -12.82
CA GLN A 256 -18.81 -7.42 -13.75
C GLN A 256 -18.78 -6.95 -15.21
N LYS A 257 -19.12 -5.68 -15.46
CA LYS A 257 -19.12 -5.11 -16.81
C LYS A 257 -17.72 -4.90 -17.38
N ASN A 258 -16.79 -4.47 -16.54
CA ASN A 258 -15.49 -3.97 -17.00
C ASN A 258 -14.33 -4.95 -16.83
N LEU A 259 -14.49 -6.00 -16.01
CA LEU A 259 -13.46 -7.01 -15.78
C LEU A 259 -14.02 -8.42 -16.05
N LYS A 260 -13.26 -9.25 -16.75
CA LYS A 260 -13.59 -10.67 -16.97
C LYS A 260 -12.77 -11.54 -16.04
N MET A 261 -13.26 -12.72 -15.67
CA MET A 261 -12.42 -13.72 -15.00
C MET A 261 -11.45 -14.35 -16.00
N ALA A 262 -10.27 -14.75 -15.54
CA ALA A 262 -9.27 -15.40 -16.38
C ALA A 262 -9.81 -16.66 -17.09
N GLN A 263 -10.68 -17.42 -16.43
CA GLN A 263 -11.35 -18.58 -17.04
C GLN A 263 -12.31 -18.22 -18.18
N ASP A 264 -13.00 -17.08 -18.10
CA ASP A 264 -13.96 -16.63 -19.11
C ASP A 264 -13.25 -16.09 -20.35
N VAL A 265 -12.02 -15.60 -20.18
CA VAL A 265 -11.15 -15.19 -21.29
C VAL A 265 -10.56 -16.41 -22.01
N LYS A 266 -10.20 -17.47 -21.28
CA LYS A 266 -9.68 -18.71 -21.87
C LYS A 266 -10.72 -19.46 -22.69
N LYS A 267 -11.94 -19.63 -22.17
CA LYS A 267 -13.03 -20.29 -22.93
C LYS A 267 -13.34 -19.60 -24.27
N GLY A 268 -13.35 -18.27 -24.29
CA GLY A 268 -13.59 -17.54 -25.54
C GLY A 268 -12.44 -17.64 -26.57
N ALA A 269 -11.23 -18.04 -26.16
CA ALA A 269 -10.11 -18.26 -27.08
C ALA A 269 -10.06 -19.72 -27.60
N ASP A 270 -10.54 -20.68 -26.79
CA ASP A 270 -10.63 -22.08 -27.20
C ASP A 270 -11.83 -22.32 -28.15
N ASP A 271 -12.91 -21.54 -28.02
CA ASP A 271 -14.09 -21.62 -28.91
C ASP A 271 -13.85 -20.97 -30.30
N ASP A 272 -12.84 -20.11 -30.46
CA ASP A 272 -12.48 -19.47 -31.73
C ASP A 272 -11.51 -20.33 -32.59
N ASN A 273 -11.12 -21.52 -32.12
CA ASN A 273 -10.13 -22.38 -32.81
C ASN A 273 -10.69 -23.75 -33.22
N SER A 274 -11.98 -23.84 -33.54
CA SER A 274 -12.52 -24.97 -34.31
C SER A 274 -12.40 -24.69 -35.82
N GLY A 275 -11.18 -24.64 -36.33
CA GLY A 275 -10.93 -24.29 -37.74
C GLY A 275 -9.54 -24.62 -38.23
N SER A 276 -9.42 -25.83 -38.80
CA SER A 276 -8.36 -26.28 -39.71
C SER A 276 -7.05 -26.80 -39.11
N ALA A 277 -6.85 -28.11 -39.31
CA ALA A 277 -5.61 -28.83 -39.15
C ALA A 277 -4.56 -28.47 -40.23
N ASN A 278 -3.31 -28.84 -39.94
CA ASN A 278 -2.08 -28.81 -40.74
C ASN A 278 -1.25 -27.51 -40.80
N SER A 279 -0.14 -27.49 -40.07
CA SER A 279 1.21 -27.52 -40.66
C SER A 279 2.30 -27.62 -39.58
N SER A 280 3.41 -28.24 -39.96
CA SER A 280 4.48 -28.76 -39.10
C SER A 280 5.75 -27.88 -39.10
N SER A 281 6.26 -27.57 -37.89
CA SER A 281 7.65 -27.28 -37.45
C SER A 281 8.41 -26.02 -37.98
N PRO A 282 9.51 -25.54 -37.34
CA PRO A 282 10.17 -25.94 -36.07
C PRO A 282 10.51 -24.80 -35.08
N ALA A 283 11.03 -25.22 -33.91
CA ALA A 283 11.53 -24.51 -32.72
C ALA A 283 12.03 -23.04 -32.86
N ALA A 284 11.51 -22.17 -31.99
CA ALA A 284 12.10 -20.89 -31.61
C ALA A 284 12.21 -20.76 -30.09
N ALA A 285 13.32 -20.15 -29.66
CA ALA A 285 13.89 -20.15 -28.32
C ALA A 285 12.93 -19.84 -27.16
N ALA A 286 13.14 -20.54 -26.05
CA ALA A 286 12.44 -20.37 -24.79
C ALA A 286 12.59 -18.92 -24.26
N ALA A 287 11.51 -18.15 -24.39
CA ALA A 287 11.31 -16.94 -23.61
C ALA A 287 11.16 -17.30 -22.12
N PRO A 288 11.57 -16.42 -21.18
CA PRO A 288 11.48 -16.70 -19.76
C PRO A 288 10.01 -16.94 -19.37
N ALA A 289 9.76 -18.08 -18.74
CA ALA A 289 8.42 -18.49 -18.32
C ALA A 289 7.71 -17.38 -17.52
N PRO A 290 6.44 -17.04 -17.84
CA PRO A 290 5.70 -16.12 -17.01
C PRO A 290 5.47 -16.77 -15.62
N SER A 291 5.56 -15.92 -14.61
CA SER A 291 5.14 -16.14 -13.22
C SER A 291 3.92 -17.05 -13.10
N SER A 292 3.93 -17.97 -12.12
CA SER A 292 2.86 -18.84 -11.60
C SER A 292 1.52 -18.87 -12.37
N PRO A 293 0.96 -20.06 -12.69
CA PRO A 293 -0.27 -20.16 -13.48
C PRO A 293 -1.38 -19.26 -12.91
N ALA A 294 -1.94 -18.39 -13.76
CA ALA A 294 -2.97 -17.45 -13.36
C ALA A 294 -4.17 -18.21 -12.76
N ASN A 295 -4.62 -17.80 -11.56
CA ASN A 295 -5.78 -18.39 -10.91
C ASN A 295 -7.01 -18.15 -11.81
N PRO A 296 -7.79 -19.18 -12.17
CA PRO A 296 -8.95 -19.05 -13.07
C PRO A 296 -9.97 -18.01 -12.59
N TYR A 297 -10.01 -17.73 -11.28
CA TYR A 297 -10.92 -16.77 -10.65
C TYR A 297 -10.32 -15.37 -10.44
N ASP A 298 -9.16 -15.09 -11.03
CA ASP A 298 -8.57 -13.76 -11.05
C ASP A 298 -9.28 -12.89 -12.09
N TYR A 299 -9.62 -11.66 -11.69
CA TYR A 299 -10.04 -10.65 -12.66
C TYR A 299 -8.86 -10.23 -13.54
N VAL A 300 -9.10 -10.25 -14.85
CA VAL A 300 -8.19 -9.75 -15.88
C VAL A 300 -8.80 -8.46 -16.43
N ASN A 301 -8.01 -7.38 -16.43
CA ASN A 301 -8.43 -6.15 -17.09
C ASN A 301 -8.37 -6.33 -18.62
N SER A 302 -9.32 -5.75 -19.32
CA SER A 302 -9.32 -5.72 -20.79
C SER A 302 -8.07 -5.01 -21.33
N ALA A 303 -7.81 -5.12 -22.65
CA ALA A 303 -6.75 -4.36 -23.31
C ALA A 303 -6.95 -2.82 -23.20
N LYS A 304 -8.12 -2.35 -22.74
CA LYS A 304 -8.45 -0.94 -22.52
C LYS A 304 -8.43 -0.60 -21.02
N PRO A 305 -7.95 0.59 -20.63
CA PRO A 305 -7.96 1.01 -19.24
C PRO A 305 -9.40 1.19 -18.74
N LEU A 306 -9.65 0.86 -17.46
CA LEU A 306 -10.94 1.19 -16.85
C LEU A 306 -10.93 2.69 -16.54
N THR A 307 -11.91 3.40 -17.10
CA THR A 307 -12.04 4.85 -16.97
C THR A 307 -13.36 5.18 -16.29
N ILE A 308 -13.30 5.90 -15.16
CA ILE A 308 -14.49 6.37 -14.43
C ILE A 308 -14.49 7.89 -14.50
N LYS A 309 -15.47 8.45 -15.22
CA LYS A 309 -15.68 9.91 -15.27
C LYS A 309 -16.42 10.34 -14.01
N CYS A 310 -15.75 11.09 -13.14
CA CYS A 310 -16.34 11.64 -11.92
C CYS A 310 -17.36 12.74 -12.26
N GLY A 311 -18.29 12.99 -11.35
CA GLY A 311 -19.26 14.07 -11.46
C GLY A 311 -20.29 13.99 -10.34
N PRO A 312 -21.27 14.91 -10.30
CA PRO A 312 -22.29 14.92 -9.26
C PRO A 312 -23.15 13.66 -9.30
N TYR A 313 -23.32 13.02 -8.15
CA TYR A 313 -24.20 11.87 -7.99
C TYR A 313 -25.67 12.30 -7.94
N ASN A 314 -26.54 11.59 -8.65
CA ASN A 314 -27.97 11.85 -8.66
C ASN A 314 -28.75 10.72 -7.97
N ALA A 315 -29.07 10.94 -6.69
CA ALA A 315 -29.78 9.99 -5.84
C ALA A 315 -31.19 9.62 -6.35
N LYS A 316 -31.85 10.48 -7.15
CA LYS A 316 -33.21 10.21 -7.65
C LYS A 316 -33.29 9.09 -8.71
N LYS A 317 -32.14 8.65 -9.25
CA LYS A 317 -32.04 7.57 -10.24
C LYS A 317 -31.09 6.45 -9.78
N ALA A 318 -30.84 6.36 -8.48
CA ALA A 318 -29.78 5.56 -7.86
C ALA A 318 -29.69 4.10 -8.35
N GLU A 319 -30.82 3.40 -8.44
CA GLU A 319 -30.86 1.96 -8.76
C GLU A 319 -30.57 1.65 -10.23
N GLN A 320 -30.75 2.64 -11.11
CA GLN A 320 -30.61 2.54 -12.56
C GLN A 320 -29.24 3.07 -13.06
N GLN A 321 -28.40 3.61 -12.18
CA GLN A 321 -27.13 4.22 -12.58
C GLN A 321 -25.97 3.22 -12.62
N ASP A 322 -25.58 2.84 -13.82
CA ASP A 322 -24.22 2.37 -14.14
C ASP A 322 -23.43 3.50 -14.81
N SER A 323 -23.29 4.62 -14.08
CA SER A 323 -22.62 5.83 -14.56
C SER A 323 -21.34 6.10 -13.79
N GLY A 324 -20.39 6.80 -14.41
CA GLY A 324 -19.14 7.21 -13.76
C GLY A 324 -19.35 8.00 -12.45
N PRO A 325 -20.28 8.98 -12.39
CA PRO A 325 -20.62 9.68 -11.15
C PRO A 325 -21.10 8.75 -10.02
N ALA A 326 -21.97 7.79 -10.34
CA ALA A 326 -22.45 6.80 -9.36
C ALA A 326 -21.32 5.89 -8.85
N GLN A 327 -20.42 5.46 -9.74
CA GLN A 327 -19.25 4.66 -9.38
C GLN A 327 -18.29 5.45 -8.49
N ALA A 328 -18.02 6.72 -8.81
CA ALA A 328 -17.16 7.60 -7.99
C ALA A 328 -17.75 7.84 -6.60
N TRP A 329 -19.07 8.13 -6.52
CA TRP A 329 -19.78 8.24 -5.25
C TRP A 329 -19.69 6.95 -4.44
N ALA A 330 -19.94 5.79 -5.05
CA ALA A 330 -19.88 4.51 -4.35
C ALA A 330 -18.46 4.18 -3.85
N ILE A 331 -17.41 4.51 -4.61
CA ILE A 331 -16.00 4.39 -4.16
C ILE A 331 -15.77 5.25 -2.91
N SER A 332 -16.19 6.52 -2.93
CA SER A 332 -16.04 7.43 -1.80
C SER A 332 -16.81 6.94 -0.58
N ARG A 333 -18.10 6.61 -0.77
CA ARG A 333 -19.01 6.18 0.30
C ARG A 333 -18.53 4.92 1.00
N LEU A 334 -18.11 3.89 0.23
CA LEU A 334 -17.59 2.65 0.82
C LEU A 334 -16.22 2.85 1.47
N SER A 335 -15.38 3.75 0.96
CA SER A 335 -14.12 4.13 1.62
C SER A 335 -14.41 4.72 3.02
N SER A 336 -15.27 5.72 3.11
CA SER A 336 -15.63 6.35 4.39
C SER A 336 -16.35 5.38 5.34
N PHE A 337 -17.23 4.52 4.81
CA PHE A 337 -17.90 3.49 5.61
C PHE A 337 -16.90 2.53 6.26
N VAL A 338 -15.92 2.03 5.51
CA VAL A 338 -14.89 1.15 6.08
C VAL A 338 -14.11 1.87 7.18
N TRP A 339 -13.64 3.10 6.93
CA TRP A 339 -12.81 3.78 7.92
C TRP A 339 -13.58 4.17 9.18
N SER A 340 -14.79 4.71 9.05
CA SER A 340 -15.66 5.01 10.19
C SER A 340 -15.99 3.75 11.01
N HIS A 341 -16.31 2.62 10.36
CA HIS A 341 -16.62 1.38 11.05
C HIS A 341 -15.43 0.86 11.88
N PHE A 342 -14.22 0.84 11.30
CA PHE A 342 -13.04 0.33 11.99
C PHE A 342 -12.49 1.31 13.04
N THR A 343 -12.69 2.63 12.86
CA THR A 343 -12.37 3.60 13.90
C THR A 343 -13.33 3.52 15.08
N ALA A 344 -14.63 3.38 14.85
CA ALA A 344 -15.61 3.19 15.92
C ALA A 344 -15.32 1.93 16.77
N CYS A 345 -14.72 0.90 16.17
CA CYS A 345 -14.32 -0.29 16.90
C CYS A 345 -13.13 -0.07 17.86
N GLN A 346 -12.39 1.04 17.76
CA GLN A 346 -11.21 1.31 18.59
C GLN A 346 -11.56 1.55 20.07
N ALA A 347 -12.75 2.09 20.34
CA ALA A 347 -13.23 2.38 21.70
C ALA A 347 -13.88 1.17 22.39
N LYS A 348 -13.99 0.03 21.72
CA LYS A 348 -14.63 -1.16 22.30
C LYS A 348 -13.74 -1.82 23.37
N PRO A 349 -14.31 -2.29 24.49
CA PRO A 349 -13.59 -3.12 25.45
C PRO A 349 -12.89 -4.30 24.76
N GLY A 350 -11.64 -4.57 25.13
CA GLY A 350 -10.79 -5.58 24.49
C GLY A 350 -10.08 -5.14 23.19
N VAL A 351 -10.41 -3.96 22.63
CA VAL A 351 -9.64 -3.33 21.53
C VAL A 351 -8.76 -2.21 22.06
N THR A 352 -9.28 -1.36 22.93
CA THR A 352 -8.46 -0.34 23.61
C THR A 352 -7.42 -1.01 24.50
N GLY A 353 -7.85 -2.00 25.28
CA GLY A 353 -7.02 -2.81 26.18
C GLY A 353 -6.42 -2.01 27.34
N THR A 354 -5.63 -2.70 28.16
CA THR A 354 -4.80 -2.11 29.22
C THR A 354 -3.38 -2.62 29.04
N ALA A 355 -2.41 -1.72 28.94
CA ALA A 355 -1.01 -2.13 28.87
C ALA A 355 -0.59 -2.66 30.26
N ALA A 356 -0.18 -3.92 30.34
CA ALA A 356 0.45 -4.44 31.55
C ALA A 356 1.80 -3.73 31.72
N ASN A 357 1.92 -2.88 32.75
CA ASN A 357 3.08 -2.05 33.13
C ASN A 357 4.41 -2.39 32.44
N ILE A 358 4.84 -1.56 31.50
CA ILE A 358 6.10 -1.73 30.75
C ILE A 358 7.25 -0.91 31.39
N HIS A 359 6.96 -0.19 32.47
CA HIS A 359 7.95 0.55 33.28
C HIS A 359 8.40 -0.20 34.55
N ALA A 360 8.15 -1.51 34.64
CA ALA A 360 8.69 -2.30 35.74
C ALA A 360 10.17 -2.66 35.44
N ASN A 361 11.05 -1.80 35.99
CA ASN A 361 12.51 -1.88 36.15
C ASN A 361 13.39 -1.52 34.96
#